data_AF-E9BQM4-F1
#
_entry.id   AF-E9BQM4-F1
#
_cell.length_a   1.000
_cell.length_b   1.000
_cell.length_c   1.000
_cell.angle_alpha   90.00
_cell.angle_beta   90.00
_cell.angle_gamma   90.00
#
_symmetry.space_group_name_H-M   'P 1'
#
loop_
_entity.id
_entity.type
_entity.pdbx_description
1 polymer ?
#
loop_
_entity_poly.entity_id
_entity_poly.type
_entity_poly.pdbx_seq_one_letter_code
_entity_poly.pdbx_strand_id
1 'polypeptide(L)'
;MSFLSNINPAFPQLQAGQVVAYDYLHAAKTWQWTLGTVREIKDYTAVVQQWGLHTGDIDTLRSILLKEVDTENGRMKNYHDMLAIAREKLASIRRSNEDRVSHVRGHFDKAREKVELIDEVDLRKVTAQAAPSPVAVAVLKAVWAVAKCDPTAVEFYEWADVQLEYRKPAALDEIAKTDVLAKLYPSAESLQQSLEQDPKLNYKAAARDSPVVASLHAWVITALAYQQAYNLLAHDKRIQEQNDAIAAAIAGMKACRAKIAKLKDELSSKDTAALPGQVTSFTRTSVLVTIPLSAVISPVNVDTDVKRCVLTKDEVEQIPIDAKITRYAQKQKLAITGSHLLDQYAAATTTHIYVTELEDRLFFFQHYMASALRDAQTAAVDAHQRLAVSLHELEAFRQKRHDAKKARAAEPELADADGVEPSSGPTSSRSPTGRAAPRGQSAAPRGTASQQHKLLGPAYQSIDPATIANEPL
;
A
#
# COMPACT_ATOMS: atom_id res chain seq x y z
N MET A 1 -8.37 4.28 -10.97
CA MET A 1 -7.83 4.99 -9.79
C MET A 1 -6.82 6.10 -10.15
N SER A 2 -6.02 5.98 -11.23
CA SER A 2 -4.95 6.96 -11.57
C SER A 2 -5.40 8.31 -12.17
N PHE A 3 -6.68 8.51 -12.46
CA PHE A 3 -7.14 9.75 -13.11
C PHE A 3 -7.21 10.93 -12.12
N LEU A 4 -7.70 10.69 -10.90
CA LEU A 4 -7.81 11.72 -9.85
C LEU A 4 -6.45 12.24 -9.38
N SER A 5 -5.40 11.41 -9.39
CA SER A 5 -4.03 11.82 -9.05
C SER A 5 -3.40 12.77 -10.08
N ASN A 6 -3.95 12.87 -11.30
CA ASN A 6 -3.47 13.78 -12.33
C ASN A 6 -4.24 15.11 -12.38
N ILE A 7 -5.42 15.17 -11.74
CA ILE A 7 -6.28 16.39 -11.71
C ILE A 7 -5.92 17.31 -10.54
N ASN A 8 -5.46 16.76 -9.41
CA ASN A 8 -4.92 17.53 -8.29
C ASN A 8 -3.40 17.63 -8.41
N PRO A 9 -2.84 18.67 -9.08
CA PRO A 9 -1.43 18.96 -8.96
C PRO A 9 -1.09 19.25 -7.49
N ALA A 10 0.05 18.76 -7.03
CA ALA A 10 0.70 19.31 -5.86
C ALA A 10 1.16 20.75 -6.18
N PHE A 11 0.22 21.70 -6.09
CA PHE A 11 0.58 23.09 -5.87
C PHE A 11 1.43 23.17 -4.60
N PRO A 12 2.40 24.11 -4.49
CA PRO A 12 2.99 24.42 -3.20
C PRO A 12 1.86 24.64 -2.20
N GLN A 13 1.92 23.95 -1.04
CA GLN A 13 0.93 24.09 0.02
C GLN A 13 1.05 25.51 0.59
N LEU A 14 0.37 26.45 -0.07
CA LEU A 14 0.31 27.83 0.37
C LEU A 14 -0.38 27.89 1.73
N GLN A 15 0.16 28.72 2.62
CA GLN A 15 -0.40 28.92 3.95
C GLN A 15 -0.86 30.38 4.10
N ALA A 16 -1.94 30.59 4.84
CA ALA A 16 -2.35 31.95 5.21
C ALA A 16 -1.24 32.63 6.02
N GLY A 17 -0.89 33.86 5.66
CA GLY A 17 0.26 34.60 6.19
C GLY A 17 1.53 34.52 5.34
N GLN A 18 1.66 33.56 4.42
CA GLN A 18 2.84 33.40 3.56
C GLN A 18 2.95 34.52 2.52
N VAL A 19 4.16 34.97 2.21
CA VAL A 19 4.43 35.90 1.11
C VAL A 19 4.69 35.13 -0.19
N VAL A 20 4.08 35.57 -1.28
CA VAL A 20 4.19 34.96 -2.62
C VAL A 20 4.49 36.02 -3.68
N ALA A 21 5.28 35.66 -4.69
CA ALA A 21 5.34 36.39 -5.94
C ALA A 21 4.19 35.92 -6.83
N TYR A 22 3.45 36.85 -7.44
CA TYR A 22 2.33 36.53 -8.32
C TYR A 22 2.23 37.47 -9.52
N ASP A 23 1.75 36.92 -10.64
CA ASP A 23 1.45 37.68 -11.85
C ASP A 23 0.10 38.38 -11.77
N TYR A 24 0.02 39.59 -12.31
CA TYR A 24 -1.24 40.29 -12.53
C TYR A 24 -1.20 41.11 -13.82
N LEU A 25 -2.39 41.43 -14.36
CA LEU A 25 -2.53 42.21 -15.57
C LEU A 25 -2.73 43.69 -15.20
N HIS A 26 -1.66 44.49 -15.26
CA HIS A 26 -1.72 45.92 -14.96
C HIS A 26 -2.50 46.68 -16.05
N ALA A 27 -3.48 47.46 -15.61
CA ALA A 27 -4.38 48.25 -16.46
C ALA A 27 -4.98 47.47 -17.66
N ALA A 28 -5.20 46.16 -17.50
CA ALA A 28 -5.62 45.21 -18.53
C ALA A 28 -4.74 45.15 -19.81
N LYS A 29 -3.50 45.65 -19.75
CA LYS A 29 -2.62 45.82 -20.94
C LYS A 29 -1.26 45.14 -20.83
N THR A 30 -0.68 45.06 -19.64
CA THR A 30 0.68 44.52 -19.45
C THR A 30 0.72 43.51 -18.32
N TRP A 31 1.37 42.37 -18.55
CA TRP A 31 1.69 41.44 -17.47
C TRP A 31 2.81 42.03 -16.62
N GLN A 32 2.55 42.11 -15.31
CA GLN A 32 3.51 42.51 -14.28
C GLN A 32 3.46 41.46 -13.17
N TRP A 33 4.49 41.41 -12.34
CA TRP A 33 4.47 40.62 -11.12
C TRP A 33 4.71 41.53 -9.91
N THR A 34 4.21 41.12 -8.74
CA THR A 34 4.52 41.76 -7.45
C THR A 34 4.46 40.75 -6.32
N LEU A 35 4.79 41.18 -5.10
CA LEU A 35 4.62 40.40 -3.90
C LEU A 35 3.21 40.58 -3.31
N GLY A 36 2.69 39.51 -2.70
CA GLY A 36 1.42 39.48 -1.99
C GLY A 36 1.52 38.64 -0.73
N THR A 37 0.86 39.04 0.37
CA THR A 37 0.68 38.13 1.51
C THR A 37 -0.65 37.41 1.39
N VAL A 38 -0.64 36.08 1.37
CA VAL A 38 -1.85 35.26 1.32
C VAL A 38 -2.68 35.50 2.59
N ARG A 39 -3.98 35.79 2.44
CA ARG A 39 -4.93 36.01 3.53
C ARG A 39 -5.95 34.88 3.64
N GLU A 40 -6.47 34.44 2.50
CA GLU A 40 -7.49 33.39 2.40
C GLU A 40 -7.15 32.52 1.18
N ILE A 41 -7.39 31.22 1.26
CA ILE A 41 -7.19 30.26 0.16
C ILE A 41 -8.51 29.52 -0.04
N LYS A 42 -8.92 29.38 -1.30
CA LYS A 42 -10.08 28.64 -1.79
C LYS A 42 -9.62 27.67 -2.87
N ASP A 43 -10.49 26.76 -3.29
CA ASP A 43 -10.18 25.63 -4.19
C ASP A 43 -9.32 26.01 -5.42
N TYR A 44 -9.58 27.16 -6.04
CA TYR A 44 -8.87 27.63 -7.25
C TYR A 44 -8.37 29.08 -7.17
N THR A 45 -8.61 29.79 -6.06
CA THR A 45 -8.28 31.20 -5.89
C THR A 45 -7.68 31.51 -4.52
N ALA A 46 -6.80 32.49 -4.44
CA ALA A 46 -6.30 33.05 -3.20
C ALA A 46 -6.63 34.54 -3.11
N VAL A 47 -6.95 35.01 -1.91
CA VAL A 47 -7.00 36.44 -1.61
C VAL A 47 -5.63 36.84 -1.08
N VAL A 48 -4.92 37.67 -1.83
CA VAL A 48 -3.61 38.23 -1.44
C VAL A 48 -3.73 39.71 -1.09
N GLN A 49 -3.04 40.11 -0.02
CA GLN A 49 -2.80 41.51 0.29
C GLN A 49 -1.59 41.98 -0.50
N GLN A 50 -1.81 42.86 -1.48
CA GLN A 50 -0.79 43.31 -2.42
C GLN A 50 0.29 44.16 -1.74
N TRP A 51 1.54 43.99 -2.18
CA TRP A 51 2.65 44.84 -1.80
C TRP A 51 2.94 45.81 -2.94
N GLY A 52 3.11 47.09 -2.60
CA GLY A 52 3.44 48.16 -3.53
C GLY A 52 4.95 48.30 -3.64
N LEU A 53 5.42 48.37 -4.88
CA LEU A 53 6.81 48.69 -5.20
C LEU A 53 7.14 50.11 -4.73
N HIS A 54 8.23 50.27 -3.98
CA HIS A 54 8.66 51.56 -3.46
C HIS A 54 9.98 51.98 -4.13
N THR A 55 9.86 52.91 -5.07
CA THR A 55 10.95 53.55 -5.83
C THR A 55 11.37 54.87 -5.17
N GLY A 56 11.59 54.83 -3.85
CA GLY A 56 11.87 56.01 -3.02
C GLY A 56 13.24 56.64 -3.26
N ASP A 57 13.49 57.72 -2.54
CA ASP A 57 14.77 58.44 -2.55
C ASP A 57 15.96 57.56 -2.10
N ILE A 58 17.17 57.87 -2.58
CA ILE A 58 18.38 57.05 -2.41
C ILE A 58 18.67 56.77 -0.94
N ASP A 59 18.51 57.78 -0.08
CA ASP A 59 18.79 57.63 1.35
C ASP A 59 17.71 56.81 2.07
N THR A 60 16.45 56.79 1.58
CA THR A 60 15.45 55.86 2.11
C THR A 60 15.77 54.43 1.71
N LEU A 61 16.18 54.17 0.46
CA LEU A 61 16.62 52.86 -0.01
C LEU A 61 17.85 52.35 0.75
N ARG A 62 18.87 53.20 0.99
CA ARG A 62 20.02 52.87 1.84
C ARG A 62 19.60 52.52 3.28
N SER A 63 18.68 53.29 3.87
CA SER A 63 18.16 53.00 5.21
C SER A 63 17.38 51.68 5.30
N ILE A 64 16.75 51.27 4.19
CA ILE A 64 16.02 50.01 4.05
C ILE A 64 17.00 48.85 3.89
N LEU A 65 18.05 49.02 3.08
CA LEU A 65 19.13 48.04 2.89
C LEU A 65 19.89 47.73 4.19
N LEU A 66 20.27 48.77 4.94
CA LEU A 66 20.94 48.61 6.24
C LEU A 66 20.06 47.80 7.22
N LYS A 67 18.74 48.06 7.23
CA LYS A 67 17.79 47.28 8.05
C LYS A 67 17.65 45.83 7.60
N GLU A 68 17.64 45.54 6.31
CA GLU A 68 17.63 44.15 5.82
C GLU A 68 18.93 43.42 6.19
N VAL A 69 20.09 44.09 6.13
CA VAL A 69 21.37 43.53 6.60
C VAL A 69 21.32 43.23 8.10
N ASP A 70 20.76 44.10 8.93
CA ASP A 70 20.56 43.85 10.36
C ASP A 70 19.57 42.70 10.62
N THR A 71 18.49 42.59 9.83
CA THR A 71 17.53 41.49 9.90
C THR A 71 18.14 40.15 9.45
N GLU A 72 18.98 40.13 8.42
CA GLU A 72 19.75 38.94 8.01
C GLU A 72 20.83 38.56 9.04
N ASN A 73 21.48 39.54 9.70
CA ASN A 73 22.36 39.27 10.83
C ASN A 73 21.59 38.64 12.01
N GLY A 74 20.36 39.12 12.29
CA GLY A 74 19.45 38.52 13.26
C GLY A 74 19.08 37.08 12.91
N ARG A 75 18.68 36.80 11.66
CA ARG A 75 18.41 35.44 11.16
C ARG A 75 19.66 34.54 11.25
N MET A 76 20.84 35.05 10.91
CA MET A 76 22.10 34.32 11.04
C MET A 76 22.42 33.98 12.50
N LYS A 77 22.09 34.85 13.46
CA LYS A 77 22.20 34.55 14.89
C LYS A 77 21.22 33.44 15.30
N ASN A 78 19.95 33.52 14.89
CA ASN A 78 18.96 32.46 15.18
C ASN A 78 19.42 31.09 14.65
N TYR A 79 19.98 31.02 13.43
CA TYR A 79 20.56 29.78 12.91
C TYR A 79 21.80 29.30 13.69
N HIS A 80 22.59 30.22 14.25
CA HIS A 80 23.72 29.87 15.12
C HIS A 80 23.24 29.26 16.44
N ASP A 81 22.20 29.85 17.06
CA ASP A 81 21.60 29.36 18.30
C ASP A 81 20.93 27.98 18.06
N MET A 82 20.21 27.81 16.94
CA MET A 82 19.68 26.49 16.51
C MET A 82 20.79 25.45 16.32
N LEU A 83 21.90 25.83 15.68
CA LEU A 83 23.05 24.94 15.46
C LEU A 83 23.70 24.50 16.79
N ALA A 84 23.80 25.42 17.77
CA ALA A 84 24.31 25.11 19.09
C ALA A 84 23.41 24.10 19.82
N ILE A 85 22.09 24.37 19.87
CA ILE A 85 21.09 23.50 20.51
C ILE A 85 21.07 22.10 19.86
N ALA A 86 21.10 22.01 18.53
CA ALA A 86 21.07 20.72 17.83
C ALA A 86 22.36 19.91 18.07
N ARG A 87 23.53 20.56 18.15
CA ARG A 87 24.79 19.92 18.51
C ARG A 87 24.81 19.41 19.95
N GLU A 88 24.30 20.20 20.90
CA GLU A 88 24.20 19.79 22.30
C GLU A 88 23.25 18.60 22.48
N LYS A 89 22.07 18.64 21.83
CA LYS A 89 21.14 17.51 21.79
C LYS A 89 21.77 16.26 21.18
N LEU A 90 22.47 16.38 20.05
CA LEU A 90 23.16 15.26 19.42
C LEU A 90 24.25 14.66 20.33
N ALA A 91 25.03 15.50 21.01
CA ALA A 91 26.04 15.05 21.98
C ALA A 91 25.40 14.33 23.19
N SER A 92 24.29 14.87 23.71
CA SER A 92 23.52 14.26 24.80
C SER A 92 22.94 12.89 24.42
N ILE A 93 22.31 12.78 23.23
CA ILE A 93 21.78 11.51 22.70
C ILE A 93 22.91 10.49 22.51
N ARG A 94 24.05 10.89 21.93
CA ARG A 94 25.20 9.99 21.73
C ARG A 94 25.76 9.48 23.05
N ARG A 95 25.97 10.36 24.04
CA ARG A 95 26.40 9.96 25.39
C ARG A 95 25.41 8.99 26.03
N SER A 96 24.13 9.33 26.06
CA SER A 96 23.09 8.47 26.64
C SER A 96 23.01 7.09 25.98
N ASN A 97 23.21 7.02 24.66
CA ASN A 97 23.25 5.73 23.95
C ASN A 97 24.56 4.96 24.22
N GLU A 98 25.70 5.65 24.28
CA GLU A 98 27.00 5.07 24.64
C GLU A 98 26.96 4.49 26.07
N ASP A 99 26.44 5.25 27.04
CA ASP A 99 26.24 4.82 28.43
C ASP A 99 25.35 3.56 28.50
N ARG A 100 24.23 3.54 27.75
CA ARG A 100 23.32 2.38 27.69
C ARG A 100 24.01 1.14 27.11
N VAL A 101 24.69 1.27 25.98
CA VAL A 101 25.37 0.15 25.31
C VAL A 101 26.56 -0.34 26.15
N SER A 102 27.34 0.58 26.74
CA SER A 102 28.47 0.27 27.62
C SER A 102 28.02 -0.46 28.89
N HIS A 103 26.93 -0.01 29.53
CA HIS A 103 26.36 -0.66 30.71
C HIS A 103 25.95 -2.11 30.42
N VAL A 104 25.20 -2.34 29.33
CA VAL A 104 24.73 -3.69 28.96
C VAL A 104 25.89 -4.59 28.52
N ARG A 105 26.83 -4.05 27.73
CA ARG A 105 28.07 -4.76 27.36
C ARG A 105 28.85 -5.21 28.59
N GLY A 106 29.01 -4.35 29.59
CA GLY A 106 29.72 -4.69 30.83
C GLY A 106 29.06 -5.78 31.67
N HIS A 107 27.77 -6.07 31.46
CA HIS A 107 27.10 -7.26 32.03
C HIS A 107 27.31 -8.50 31.16
N PHE A 108 27.25 -8.35 29.84
CA PHE A 108 27.52 -9.44 28.89
C PHE A 108 28.95 -9.96 28.99
N ASP A 109 29.94 -9.08 29.01
CA ASP A 109 31.36 -9.46 29.14
C ASP A 109 31.60 -10.26 30.44
N LYS A 110 30.98 -9.88 31.57
CA LYS A 110 31.02 -10.64 32.84
C LYS A 110 30.26 -11.96 32.79
N ALA A 111 29.18 -12.06 32.02
CA ALA A 111 28.44 -13.30 31.86
C ALA A 111 29.22 -14.28 30.98
N ARG A 112 29.90 -13.77 29.94
CA ARG A 112 30.84 -14.49 29.10
C ARG A 112 32.04 -15.03 29.90
N GLU A 113 32.70 -14.21 30.70
CA GLU A 113 33.78 -14.65 31.61
C GLU A 113 33.32 -15.84 32.49
N LYS A 114 32.09 -15.80 33.01
CA LYS A 114 31.52 -16.93 33.79
C LYS A 114 31.28 -18.19 32.97
N VAL A 115 30.98 -18.08 31.67
CA VAL A 115 30.83 -19.23 30.77
C VAL A 115 32.20 -19.81 30.39
N GLU A 116 33.21 -18.96 30.20
CA GLU A 116 34.61 -19.37 29.96
C GLU A 116 35.21 -20.11 31.17
N LEU A 117 34.68 -19.89 32.38
CA LEU A 117 35.05 -20.58 33.62
C LEU A 117 34.22 -21.86 33.92
N ILE A 118 33.32 -22.30 33.03
CA ILE A 118 32.56 -23.54 33.23
C ILE A 118 33.45 -24.76 32.93
N ASP A 119 33.76 -25.56 33.95
CA ASP A 119 34.42 -26.85 33.77
C ASP A 119 33.56 -27.79 32.91
N GLU A 120 34.19 -28.43 31.92
CA GLU A 120 33.52 -29.39 31.02
C GLU A 120 32.86 -30.54 31.82
N VAL A 121 33.47 -30.93 32.95
CA VAL A 121 32.93 -31.95 33.86
C VAL A 121 31.58 -31.53 34.44
N ASP A 122 31.41 -30.25 34.80
CA ASP A 122 30.16 -29.74 35.37
C ASP A 122 29.08 -29.54 34.31
N LEU A 123 29.45 -29.13 33.08
CA LEU A 123 28.52 -29.17 31.95
C LEU A 123 28.07 -30.61 31.67
N ARG A 124 28.99 -31.58 31.66
CA ARG A 124 28.67 -33.01 31.46
C ARG A 124 27.76 -33.57 32.56
N LYS A 125 27.83 -33.10 33.82
CA LYS A 125 26.87 -33.46 34.88
C LYS A 125 25.43 -33.03 34.57
N VAL A 126 25.25 -31.92 33.85
CA VAL A 126 23.93 -31.45 33.38
C VAL A 126 23.50 -32.24 32.14
N THR A 127 24.37 -32.38 31.14
CA THR A 127 24.03 -32.99 29.84
C THR A 127 24.04 -34.52 29.82
N ALA A 128 24.55 -35.20 30.85
CA ALA A 128 24.46 -36.65 31.00
C ALA A 128 23.12 -37.13 31.61
N GLN A 129 22.26 -36.23 32.09
CA GLN A 129 20.99 -36.60 32.71
C GLN A 129 20.03 -37.22 31.67
N ALA A 130 19.46 -38.38 31.99
CA ALA A 130 18.44 -39.03 31.15
C ALA A 130 17.09 -38.30 31.18
N ALA A 131 16.77 -37.69 32.34
CA ALA A 131 15.61 -36.83 32.54
C ALA A 131 16.11 -35.49 33.13
N PRO A 132 16.42 -34.48 32.28
CA PRO A 132 16.90 -33.18 32.73
C PRO A 132 15.77 -32.36 33.36
N SER A 133 16.11 -31.29 34.08
CA SER A 133 15.10 -30.33 34.49
C SER A 133 14.57 -29.51 33.30
N PRO A 134 13.30 -29.07 33.33
CA PRO A 134 12.76 -28.19 32.29
C PRO A 134 13.54 -26.87 32.16
N VAL A 135 14.16 -26.41 33.25
CA VAL A 135 14.95 -25.18 33.30
C VAL A 135 16.26 -25.35 32.54
N ALA A 136 16.99 -26.44 32.80
CA ALA A 136 18.22 -26.77 32.08
C ALA A 136 17.97 -26.89 30.58
N VAL A 137 16.91 -27.60 30.17
CA VAL A 137 16.54 -27.75 28.75
C VAL A 137 16.24 -26.38 28.11
N ALA A 138 15.39 -25.56 28.72
CA ALA A 138 15.01 -24.26 28.17
C ALA A 138 16.23 -23.31 28.05
N VAL A 139 17.10 -23.26 29.06
CA VAL A 139 18.30 -22.43 29.05
C VAL A 139 19.29 -22.91 27.99
N LEU A 140 19.59 -24.22 27.92
CA LEU A 140 20.53 -24.77 26.92
C LEU A 140 20.04 -24.56 25.49
N LYS A 141 18.73 -24.76 25.24
CA LYS A 141 18.10 -24.39 23.95
C LYS A 141 18.28 -22.92 23.62
N ALA A 142 17.99 -22.02 24.56
CA ALA A 142 18.06 -20.59 24.34
C ALA A 142 19.50 -20.09 24.11
N VAL A 143 20.48 -20.63 24.84
CA VAL A 143 21.91 -20.37 24.60
C VAL A 143 22.28 -20.76 23.18
N TRP A 144 21.94 -21.98 22.76
CA TRP A 144 22.27 -22.47 21.43
C TRP A 144 21.59 -21.65 20.32
N ALA A 145 20.31 -21.34 20.50
CA ALA A 145 19.52 -20.53 19.59
C ALA A 145 20.13 -19.13 19.37
N VAL A 146 20.57 -18.47 20.44
CA VAL A 146 21.22 -17.16 20.36
C VAL A 146 22.65 -17.28 19.81
N ALA A 147 23.43 -18.27 20.24
CA ALA A 147 24.82 -18.45 19.80
C ALA A 147 24.94 -18.79 18.30
N LYS A 148 24.01 -19.58 17.76
CA LYS A 148 23.98 -19.94 16.32
C LYS A 148 23.07 -19.05 15.49
N CYS A 149 22.30 -18.17 16.11
CA CYS A 149 21.19 -17.43 15.49
C CYS A 149 20.17 -18.37 14.81
N ASP A 150 19.87 -19.49 15.47
CA ASP A 150 18.91 -20.52 15.01
C ASP A 150 17.66 -20.50 15.92
N PRO A 151 16.56 -19.84 15.53
CA PRO A 151 15.34 -19.82 16.34
C PRO A 151 14.64 -21.18 16.41
N THR A 152 14.93 -22.10 15.49
CA THR A 152 14.30 -23.44 15.50
C THR A 152 14.79 -24.28 16.68
N ALA A 153 15.95 -23.96 17.26
CA ALA A 153 16.49 -24.66 18.42
C ALA A 153 15.64 -24.51 19.70
N VAL A 154 14.88 -23.42 19.84
CA VAL A 154 13.95 -23.25 20.97
C VAL A 154 12.74 -24.17 20.82
N GLU A 155 12.13 -24.17 19.64
CA GLU A 155 10.86 -24.87 19.38
C GLU A 155 11.04 -26.37 19.11
N PHE A 156 12.02 -26.77 18.29
CA PHE A 156 12.05 -28.10 17.67
C PHE A 156 13.13 -29.06 18.16
N TYR A 157 14.21 -28.58 18.81
CA TYR A 157 15.24 -29.50 19.31
C TYR A 157 14.67 -30.35 20.45
N GLU A 158 14.89 -31.65 20.41
CA GLU A 158 14.64 -32.53 21.54
C GLU A 158 15.84 -32.55 22.50
N TRP A 159 15.69 -33.14 23.69
CA TRP A 159 16.81 -33.23 24.63
C TRP A 159 18.01 -33.98 24.04
N ALA A 160 17.78 -34.97 23.15
CA ALA A 160 18.84 -35.68 22.45
C ALA A 160 19.68 -34.75 21.54
N ASP A 161 19.06 -33.77 20.88
CA ASP A 161 19.75 -32.83 20.01
C ASP A 161 20.57 -31.82 20.82
N VAL A 162 19.99 -31.32 21.93
CA VAL A 162 20.72 -30.48 22.90
C VAL A 162 21.92 -31.25 23.47
N GLN A 163 21.76 -32.52 23.83
CA GLN A 163 22.86 -33.37 24.29
C GLN A 163 23.94 -33.55 23.20
N LEU A 164 23.55 -33.71 21.93
CA LEU A 164 24.48 -33.89 20.82
C LEU A 164 25.37 -32.65 20.61
N GLU A 165 24.78 -31.46 20.66
CA GLU A 165 25.51 -30.20 20.49
C GLU A 165 26.43 -29.91 21.67
N TYR A 166 25.93 -29.99 22.92
CA TYR A 166 26.73 -29.69 24.11
C TYR A 166 27.76 -30.77 24.50
N ARG A 167 27.77 -31.93 23.84
CA ARG A 167 28.84 -32.94 23.97
C ARG A 167 30.03 -32.69 23.04
N LYS A 168 29.94 -31.73 22.11
CA LYS A 168 31.08 -31.35 21.26
C LYS A 168 32.12 -30.64 22.13
N PRO A 169 33.42 -31.00 22.05
CA PRO A 169 34.45 -30.47 22.94
C PRO A 169 34.66 -28.95 22.81
N ALA A 170 34.26 -28.35 21.69
CA ALA A 170 34.32 -26.91 21.45
C ALA A 170 33.03 -26.14 21.86
N ALA A 171 31.97 -26.80 22.34
CA ALA A 171 30.66 -26.17 22.47
C ALA A 171 30.65 -24.91 23.37
N LEU A 172 31.28 -24.97 24.55
CA LEU A 172 31.40 -23.81 25.45
C LEU A 172 32.29 -22.71 24.86
N ASP A 173 33.38 -23.08 24.19
CA ASP A 173 34.31 -22.15 23.56
C ASP A 173 33.66 -21.39 22.39
N GLU A 174 32.86 -22.10 21.58
CA GLU A 174 32.04 -21.52 20.52
C GLU A 174 30.98 -20.55 21.07
N ILE A 175 30.28 -20.92 22.15
CA ILE A 175 29.28 -20.05 22.81
C ILE A 175 29.96 -18.79 23.36
N ALA A 176 31.02 -18.95 24.15
CA ALA A 176 31.74 -17.83 24.76
C ALA A 176 32.33 -16.87 23.71
N LYS A 177 32.93 -17.41 22.65
CA LYS A 177 33.56 -16.61 21.57
C LYS A 177 32.57 -16.13 20.50
N THR A 178 31.28 -16.42 20.62
CA THR A 178 30.28 -15.95 19.63
C THR A 178 30.26 -14.43 19.54
N ASP A 179 30.38 -13.89 18.33
CA ASP A 179 30.03 -12.48 18.06
C ASP A 179 28.51 -12.35 17.99
N VAL A 180 27.93 -12.03 19.14
CA VAL A 180 26.49 -11.84 19.35
C VAL A 180 25.94 -10.65 18.54
N LEU A 181 26.78 -9.72 18.06
CA LEU A 181 26.33 -8.59 17.23
C LEU A 181 26.41 -8.87 15.72
N ALA A 182 27.20 -9.86 15.29
CA ALA A 182 27.32 -10.21 13.87
C ALA A 182 25.99 -10.68 13.24
N LYS A 183 25.11 -11.31 14.04
CA LYS A 183 23.74 -11.70 13.65
C LYS A 183 22.78 -11.48 14.81
N LEU A 184 21.83 -10.55 14.63
CA LEU A 184 20.79 -10.27 15.61
C LEU A 184 19.75 -11.40 15.62
N TYR A 185 19.39 -11.88 16.81
CA TYR A 185 18.40 -12.96 16.95
C TYR A 185 16.97 -12.41 16.68
N PRO A 186 16.18 -13.03 15.78
CA PRO A 186 14.98 -12.39 15.23
C PRO A 186 13.82 -12.24 16.22
N SER A 187 13.75 -13.07 17.28
CA SER A 187 12.70 -13.03 18.31
C SER A 187 13.24 -12.70 19.71
N ALA A 188 14.27 -11.84 19.76
CA ALA A 188 15.02 -11.52 20.99
C ALA A 188 14.13 -11.08 22.17
N GLU A 189 13.16 -10.19 21.93
CA GLU A 189 12.25 -9.69 22.98
C GLU A 189 11.37 -10.81 23.55
N SER A 190 10.83 -11.70 22.70
CA SER A 190 9.97 -12.80 23.13
C SER A 190 10.75 -13.85 23.93
N LEU A 191 11.96 -14.20 23.47
CA LEU A 191 12.83 -15.14 24.19
C LEU A 191 13.30 -14.58 25.53
N GLN A 192 13.66 -13.29 25.60
CA GLN A 192 14.03 -12.63 26.85
C GLN A 192 12.84 -12.57 27.82
N GLN A 193 11.66 -12.15 27.36
CA GLN A 193 10.46 -12.11 28.21
C GLN A 193 10.12 -13.49 28.78
N SER A 194 10.21 -14.56 27.98
CA SER A 194 10.03 -15.94 28.45
C SER A 194 11.02 -16.31 29.57
N LEU A 195 12.31 -16.00 29.39
CA LEU A 195 13.37 -16.33 30.34
C LEU A 195 13.45 -15.42 31.57
N GLU A 196 12.82 -14.24 31.56
CA GLU A 196 12.77 -13.32 32.70
C GLU A 196 11.45 -13.42 33.49
N GLN A 197 10.32 -13.51 32.79
CA GLN A 197 8.98 -13.38 33.40
C GLN A 197 8.37 -14.73 33.81
N ASP A 198 8.73 -15.85 33.19
CA ASP A 198 8.25 -17.16 33.65
C ASP A 198 8.88 -17.48 35.03
N PRO A 199 8.08 -17.63 36.10
CA PRO A 199 8.58 -17.97 37.42
C PRO A 199 9.34 -19.31 37.46
N LYS A 200 9.16 -20.17 36.46
CA LYS A 200 9.83 -21.47 36.30
C LYS A 200 11.18 -21.39 35.57
N LEU A 201 11.41 -20.36 34.73
CA LEU A 201 12.59 -20.28 33.85
C LEU A 201 13.56 -19.13 34.21
N ASN A 202 13.17 -18.25 35.14
CA ASN A 202 13.99 -17.12 35.56
C ASN A 202 15.32 -17.53 36.22
N TYR A 203 16.22 -16.54 36.38
CA TYR A 203 17.53 -16.72 36.98
C TYR A 203 17.51 -17.41 38.36
N LYS A 204 16.47 -17.21 39.17
CA LYS A 204 16.35 -17.87 40.49
C LYS A 204 16.02 -19.36 40.36
N ALA A 205 15.27 -19.76 39.33
CA ALA A 205 15.07 -21.17 39.00
C ALA A 205 16.36 -21.78 38.44
N ALA A 206 17.05 -21.11 37.51
CA ALA A 206 18.33 -21.54 36.97
C ALA A 206 19.40 -21.73 38.07
N ALA A 207 19.50 -20.79 39.02
CA ALA A 207 20.43 -20.85 40.16
C ALA A 207 20.08 -21.91 41.21
N ARG A 208 18.83 -22.40 41.26
CA ARG A 208 18.44 -23.55 42.09
C ARG A 208 18.74 -24.89 41.44
N ASP A 209 18.81 -24.91 40.11
CA ASP A 209 19.06 -26.10 39.32
C ASP A 209 20.56 -26.46 39.28
N SER A 210 21.40 -25.53 38.83
CA SER A 210 22.85 -25.73 38.71
C SER A 210 23.59 -24.40 38.52
N PRO A 211 24.81 -24.22 39.09
CA PRO A 211 25.64 -23.04 38.80
C PRO A 211 25.97 -22.90 37.31
N VAL A 212 26.07 -24.02 36.57
CA VAL A 212 26.26 -24.03 35.10
C VAL A 212 25.06 -23.40 34.41
N VAL A 213 23.85 -23.84 34.76
CA VAL A 213 22.59 -23.36 34.17
C VAL A 213 22.35 -21.89 34.54
N ALA A 214 22.74 -21.45 35.74
CA ALA A 214 22.71 -20.05 36.14
C ALA A 214 23.64 -19.15 35.31
N SER A 215 24.89 -19.57 35.08
CA SER A 215 25.85 -18.83 34.26
C SER A 215 25.40 -18.74 32.80
N LEU A 216 24.88 -19.84 32.25
CA LEU A 216 24.32 -19.90 30.90
C LEU A 216 23.04 -19.04 30.75
N HIS A 217 22.15 -19.04 31.75
CA HIS A 217 20.97 -18.15 31.77
C HIS A 217 21.38 -16.68 31.74
N ALA A 218 22.33 -16.29 32.60
CA ALA A 218 22.87 -14.93 32.64
C ALA A 218 23.51 -14.52 31.31
N TRP A 219 24.20 -15.44 30.62
CA TRP A 219 24.78 -15.19 29.30
C TRP A 219 23.69 -14.89 28.26
N VAL A 220 22.62 -15.68 28.17
CA VAL A 220 21.52 -15.44 27.20
C VAL A 220 20.84 -14.11 27.44
N ILE A 221 20.47 -13.81 28.69
CA ILE A 221 19.76 -12.57 29.02
C ILE A 221 20.61 -11.34 28.66
N THR A 222 21.89 -11.36 29.02
CA THR A 222 22.80 -10.24 28.73
C THR A 222 23.17 -10.14 27.25
N ALA A 223 23.27 -11.27 26.53
CA ALA A 223 23.45 -11.32 25.08
C ALA A 223 22.25 -10.68 24.34
N LEU A 224 21.02 -11.10 24.68
CA LEU A 224 19.79 -10.56 24.08
C LEU A 224 19.62 -9.07 24.39
N ALA A 225 19.87 -8.66 25.63
CA ALA A 225 19.86 -7.24 26.02
C ALA A 225 20.90 -6.43 25.23
N TYR A 226 22.09 -6.99 24.98
CA TYR A 226 23.15 -6.32 24.20
C TYR A 226 22.76 -6.16 22.73
N GLN A 227 22.18 -7.21 22.11
CA GLN A 227 21.60 -7.13 20.77
C GLN A 227 20.53 -6.04 20.67
N GLN A 228 19.60 -5.96 21.64
CA GLN A 228 18.56 -4.92 21.66
C GLN A 228 19.13 -3.51 21.83
N ALA A 229 20.06 -3.32 22.76
CA ALA A 229 20.72 -2.02 22.98
C ALA A 229 21.44 -1.54 21.72
N TYR A 230 22.14 -2.44 21.02
CA TYR A 230 22.80 -2.15 19.75
C TYR A 230 21.81 -1.87 18.61
N ASN A 231 20.73 -2.65 18.50
CA ASN A 231 19.69 -2.47 17.49
C ASN A 231 18.97 -1.12 17.63
N LEU A 232 18.68 -0.71 18.88
CA LEU A 232 18.10 0.60 19.20
C LEU A 232 19.05 1.76 18.89
N LEU A 233 20.38 1.56 19.00
CA LEU A 233 21.38 2.55 18.58
C LEU A 233 21.44 2.67 17.05
N ALA A 234 21.46 1.53 16.34
CA ALA A 234 21.55 1.50 14.88
C ALA A 234 20.35 2.17 14.19
N HIS A 235 19.16 2.10 14.80
CA HIS A 235 17.90 2.65 14.27
C HIS A 235 17.42 3.93 14.99
N ASP A 236 18.29 4.63 15.72
CA ASP A 236 17.90 5.84 16.47
C ASP A 236 17.64 7.04 15.55
N LYS A 237 16.40 7.18 15.09
CA LYS A 237 15.92 8.28 14.24
C LYS A 237 16.26 9.68 14.80
N ARG A 238 16.36 9.83 16.12
CA ARG A 238 16.68 11.12 16.77
C ARG A 238 18.07 11.62 16.38
N ILE A 239 19.01 10.71 16.12
CA ILE A 239 20.36 11.07 15.64
C ILE A 239 20.26 11.68 14.24
N GLN A 240 19.45 11.09 13.35
CA GLN A 240 19.24 11.60 12.00
C GLN A 240 18.52 12.96 12.03
N GLU A 241 17.46 13.10 12.83
CA GLU A 241 16.73 14.36 13.01
C GLU A 241 17.65 15.52 13.46
N GLN A 242 18.59 15.27 14.38
CA GLN A 242 19.55 16.31 14.78
C GLN A 242 20.61 16.58 13.71
N ASN A 243 21.06 15.58 12.95
CA ASN A 243 21.95 15.79 11.81
C ASN A 243 21.28 16.64 10.72
N ASP A 244 20.01 16.38 10.42
CA ASP A 244 19.22 17.15 9.44
C ASP A 244 19.00 18.59 9.92
N ALA A 245 18.70 18.80 11.20
CA ALA A 245 18.60 20.13 11.80
C ALA A 245 19.94 20.90 11.75
N ILE A 246 21.07 20.24 11.99
CA ILE A 246 22.42 20.81 11.84
C ILE A 246 22.68 21.19 10.37
N ALA A 247 22.33 20.33 9.42
CA ALA A 247 22.50 20.60 7.99
C ALA A 247 21.64 21.78 7.53
N ALA A 248 20.37 21.84 7.94
CA ALA A 248 19.45 22.93 7.66
C ALA A 248 19.94 24.26 8.24
N ALA A 249 20.42 24.28 9.50
CA ALA A 249 20.98 25.47 10.12
C ALA A 249 22.24 25.95 9.38
N ILE A 250 23.15 25.05 8.98
CA ILE A 250 24.35 25.40 8.19
C ILE A 250 23.97 25.94 6.81
N ALA A 251 22.96 25.37 6.15
CA ALA A 251 22.45 25.87 4.87
C ALA A 251 21.85 27.29 5.03
N GLY A 252 21.02 27.51 6.05
CA GLY A 252 20.48 28.82 6.40
C GLY A 252 21.59 29.86 6.68
N MET A 253 22.60 29.52 7.48
CA MET A 253 23.75 30.39 7.73
C MET A 253 24.51 30.73 6.43
N LYS A 254 24.68 29.78 5.51
CA LYS A 254 25.33 30.04 4.20
C LYS A 254 24.49 30.98 3.34
N ALA A 255 23.17 30.78 3.30
CA ALA A 255 22.24 31.64 2.56
C ALA A 255 22.24 33.08 3.10
N CYS A 256 22.11 33.26 4.42
CA CYS A 256 22.20 34.58 5.06
C CYS A 256 23.53 35.27 4.75
N ARG A 257 24.68 34.57 4.85
CA ARG A 257 25.99 35.15 4.50
C ARG A 257 26.08 35.58 3.03
N ALA A 258 25.57 34.76 2.11
CA ALA A 258 25.57 35.09 0.68
C ALA A 258 24.70 36.32 0.39
N LYS A 259 23.52 36.43 1.02
CA LYS A 259 22.65 37.59 0.88
C LYS A 259 23.25 38.84 1.55
N ILE A 260 23.82 38.73 2.75
CA ILE A 260 24.53 39.83 3.42
C ILE A 260 25.71 40.34 2.58
N ALA A 261 26.44 39.46 1.89
CA ALA A 261 27.50 39.86 0.97
C ALA A 261 26.94 40.69 -0.18
N LYS A 262 25.93 40.18 -0.90
CA LYS A 262 25.26 40.91 -1.99
C LYS A 262 24.70 42.27 -1.56
N LEU A 263 23.99 42.30 -0.43
CA LEU A 263 23.44 43.55 0.13
C LEU A 263 24.53 44.57 0.48
N LYS A 264 25.72 44.13 0.90
CA LYS A 264 26.88 45.00 1.15
C LYS A 264 27.55 45.47 -0.15
N ASP A 265 27.67 44.59 -1.13
CA ASP A 265 28.19 44.94 -2.46
C ASP A 265 27.28 45.98 -3.12
N GLU A 266 25.95 45.77 -3.09
CA GLU A 266 24.91 46.70 -3.54
C GLU A 266 24.95 48.04 -2.78
N LEU A 267 25.19 48.04 -1.45
CA LEU A 267 25.36 49.26 -0.63
C LEU A 267 26.65 50.03 -0.98
N SER A 268 27.71 49.33 -1.41
CA SER A 268 29.03 49.91 -1.71
C SER A 268 29.10 50.56 -3.09
N SER A 269 28.25 50.15 -4.02
CA SER A 269 28.18 50.70 -5.38
C SER A 269 27.68 52.15 -5.37
N LYS A 270 28.41 53.03 -6.08
CA LYS A 270 28.20 54.49 -6.07
C LYS A 270 27.40 55.02 -7.27
N ASP A 271 26.89 54.15 -8.15
CA ASP A 271 26.30 54.57 -9.43
C ASP A 271 24.87 55.11 -9.27
N THR A 272 24.76 56.42 -9.10
CA THR A 272 23.49 57.18 -9.11
C THR A 272 22.74 57.14 -10.46
N ALA A 273 23.32 56.54 -11.50
CA ALA A 273 22.69 56.30 -12.79
C ALA A 273 22.12 54.87 -12.94
N ALA A 274 22.41 53.95 -12.01
CA ALA A 274 22.03 52.53 -12.09
C ALA A 274 20.75 52.18 -11.28
N LEU A 275 19.98 53.19 -10.85
CA LEU A 275 18.80 53.01 -9.99
C LEU A 275 17.66 52.11 -10.50
N PRO A 276 17.45 51.82 -11.80
CA PRO A 276 16.48 50.79 -12.21
C PRO A 276 17.05 49.35 -12.13
N GLY A 277 18.16 49.13 -11.42
CA GLY A 277 18.78 47.81 -11.24
C GLY A 277 19.29 47.49 -9.82
N GLN A 278 19.20 48.41 -8.85
CA GLN A 278 19.55 48.15 -7.45
C GLN A 278 18.29 48.06 -6.60
N VAL A 279 17.97 46.83 -6.19
CA VAL A 279 17.13 46.52 -5.02
C VAL A 279 15.69 47.04 -5.08
N THR A 280 14.76 46.15 -5.44
CA THR A 280 13.33 46.48 -5.32
C THR A 280 12.85 46.32 -3.89
N SER A 281 12.45 47.44 -3.27
CA SER A 281 11.75 47.41 -1.98
C SER A 281 10.25 47.32 -2.16
N PHE A 282 9.60 46.46 -1.38
CA PHE A 282 8.16 46.22 -1.40
C PHE A 282 7.57 46.62 -0.05
N THR A 283 6.43 47.30 -0.07
CA THR A 283 5.71 47.71 1.16
C THR A 283 4.29 47.15 1.15
N ARG A 284 3.86 46.55 2.26
CA ARG A 284 2.54 45.91 2.37
C ARG A 284 1.44 46.96 2.34
N THR A 285 0.55 46.91 1.35
CA THR A 285 -0.55 47.88 1.19
C THR A 285 -1.83 47.39 1.88
N SER A 286 -2.87 48.23 1.93
CA SER A 286 -4.22 47.82 2.33
C SER A 286 -5.02 47.13 1.21
N VAL A 287 -4.48 47.05 -0.01
CA VAL A 287 -5.19 46.50 -1.18
C VAL A 287 -5.26 44.97 -1.08
N LEU A 288 -6.48 44.43 -1.18
CA LEU A 288 -6.74 43.00 -1.31
C LEU A 288 -7.09 42.69 -2.76
N VAL A 289 -6.47 41.65 -3.32
CA VAL A 289 -6.68 41.19 -4.71
C VAL A 289 -6.97 39.70 -4.68
N THR A 290 -8.06 39.29 -5.32
CA THR A 290 -8.35 37.86 -5.57
C THR A 290 -7.61 37.43 -6.84
N ILE A 291 -6.72 36.46 -6.71
CA ILE A 291 -5.94 35.89 -7.81
C ILE A 291 -6.30 34.40 -8.01
N PRO A 292 -6.24 33.85 -9.23
CA PRO A 292 -6.26 32.41 -9.40
C PRO A 292 -4.96 31.82 -8.84
N LEU A 293 -5.01 30.60 -8.31
CA LEU A 293 -3.80 29.93 -7.79
C LEU A 293 -2.71 29.77 -8.88
N SER A 294 -3.12 29.62 -10.14
CA SER A 294 -2.22 29.59 -11.30
C SER A 294 -1.45 30.88 -11.58
N ALA A 295 -1.80 32.01 -10.96
CA ALA A 295 -1.02 33.24 -11.03
C ALA A 295 0.12 33.31 -10.00
N VAL A 296 0.17 32.39 -9.04
CA VAL A 296 1.27 32.31 -8.07
C VAL A 296 2.51 31.73 -8.75
N ILE A 297 3.59 32.51 -8.76
CA ILE A 297 4.89 32.14 -9.33
C ILE A 297 5.66 31.25 -8.34
N SER A 298 5.90 31.78 -7.15
CA SER A 298 6.71 31.13 -6.11
C SER A 298 6.42 31.72 -4.73
N PRO A 299 6.60 30.94 -3.64
CA PRO A 299 6.66 31.49 -2.29
C PRO A 299 7.97 32.24 -2.09
N VAL A 300 7.92 33.39 -1.42
CA VAL A 300 9.09 34.21 -1.09
C VAL A 300 9.34 34.12 0.41
N ASN A 301 10.58 33.85 0.80
CA ASN A 301 10.93 33.48 2.17
C ASN A 301 11.07 34.71 3.07
N VAL A 302 9.92 35.24 3.51
CA VAL A 302 9.77 36.47 4.31
C VAL A 302 8.90 36.17 5.53
N ASP A 303 9.30 36.64 6.71
CA ASP A 303 8.52 36.48 7.93
C ASP A 303 7.13 37.15 7.81
N THR A 304 6.09 36.47 8.32
CA THR A 304 4.66 36.82 8.12
C THR A 304 4.27 38.21 8.62
N ASP A 305 4.99 38.70 9.61
CA ASP A 305 4.70 39.92 10.37
C ASP A 305 5.37 41.16 9.75
N VAL A 306 6.24 40.94 8.77
CA VAL A 306 7.01 41.99 8.10
C VAL A 306 6.09 42.86 7.24
N LYS A 307 6.29 44.18 7.34
CA LYS A 307 5.54 45.20 6.59
C LYS A 307 6.31 45.75 5.37
N ARG A 308 7.62 45.45 5.27
CA ARG A 308 8.51 45.89 4.17
C ARG A 308 9.53 44.80 3.85
N CYS A 309 9.67 44.44 2.60
CA CYS A 309 10.57 43.37 2.13
C CYS A 309 11.52 43.98 1.09
N VAL A 310 12.71 43.41 1.02
CA VAL A 310 13.80 43.86 0.16
C VAL A 310 14.30 42.66 -0.61
N LEU A 311 14.25 42.71 -1.93
CA LEU A 311 14.83 41.70 -2.80
C LEU A 311 16.07 42.28 -3.48
N THR A 312 17.16 41.52 -3.43
CA THR A 312 18.40 41.78 -4.19
C THR A 312 18.12 41.66 -5.69
N LYS A 313 18.97 42.27 -6.53
CA LYS A 313 18.78 42.23 -7.99
C LYS A 313 18.59 40.80 -8.53
N ASP A 314 19.40 39.85 -8.07
CA ASP A 314 19.35 38.46 -8.53
C ASP A 314 18.03 37.76 -8.16
N GLU A 315 17.48 38.04 -6.97
CA GLU A 315 16.17 37.50 -6.54
C GLU A 315 15.04 38.03 -7.45
N VAL A 316 15.11 39.29 -7.86
CA VAL A 316 14.16 39.96 -8.76
C VAL A 316 14.26 39.40 -10.19
N GLU A 317 15.47 39.12 -10.68
CA GLU A 317 15.69 38.52 -12.00
C GLU A 317 15.36 37.02 -12.05
N GLN A 318 15.48 36.30 -10.92
CA GLN A 318 15.15 34.87 -10.83
C GLN A 318 13.63 34.61 -10.88
N ILE A 319 12.80 35.43 -10.22
CA ILE A 319 11.33 35.28 -10.20
C ILE A 319 10.70 35.08 -11.60
N PRO A 320 10.97 35.92 -12.62
CA PRO A 320 10.42 35.71 -13.97
C PRO A 320 11.05 34.52 -14.72
N ILE A 321 12.21 34.01 -14.31
CA ILE A 321 12.80 32.77 -14.84
C ILE A 321 12.05 31.56 -14.26
N ASP A 322 11.85 31.52 -12.94
CA ASP A 322 11.08 30.49 -12.24
C ASP A 322 9.62 30.45 -12.73
N ALA A 323 9.02 31.62 -13.00
CA ALA A 323 7.71 31.72 -13.62
C ALA A 323 7.66 31.04 -15.00
N LYS A 324 8.67 31.26 -15.86
CA LYS A 324 8.75 30.62 -17.18
C LYS A 324 8.90 29.11 -17.07
N ILE A 325 9.75 28.62 -16.16
CA ILE A 325 9.96 27.18 -15.92
C ILE A 325 8.66 26.53 -15.44
N THR A 326 8.00 27.14 -14.44
CA THR A 326 6.73 26.65 -13.88
C THR A 326 5.62 26.63 -14.93
N ARG A 327 5.45 27.71 -15.72
CA ARG A 327 4.47 27.77 -16.82
C ARG A 327 4.76 26.73 -17.91
N TYR A 328 6.04 26.48 -18.24
CA TYR A 328 6.41 25.44 -19.20
C TYR A 328 6.00 24.04 -18.69
N ALA A 329 6.34 23.71 -17.45
CA ALA A 329 5.98 22.44 -16.83
C ALA A 329 4.45 22.26 -16.71
N GLN A 330 3.71 23.31 -16.34
CA GLN A 330 2.24 23.30 -16.33
C GLN A 330 1.66 23.09 -17.74
N LYS A 331 2.18 23.78 -18.76
CA LYS A 331 1.75 23.63 -20.16
C LYS A 331 2.00 22.21 -20.68
N GLN A 332 3.16 21.62 -20.36
CA GLN A 332 3.48 20.25 -20.73
C GLN A 332 2.52 19.24 -20.07
N LYS A 333 2.25 19.41 -18.76
CA LYS A 333 1.25 18.58 -18.05
C LYS A 333 -0.15 18.72 -18.66
N LEU A 334 -0.59 19.94 -18.97
CA LEU A 334 -1.89 20.19 -19.59
C LEU A 334 -2.00 19.49 -20.95
N ALA A 335 -0.95 19.52 -21.77
CA ALA A 335 -0.92 18.80 -23.05
C ALA A 335 -1.04 17.26 -22.86
N ILE A 336 -0.34 16.68 -21.88
CA ILE A 336 -0.42 15.24 -21.56
C ILE A 336 -1.83 14.87 -21.10
N THR A 337 -2.41 15.63 -20.15
CA THR A 337 -3.78 15.41 -19.67
C THR A 337 -4.82 15.58 -20.79
N GLY A 338 -4.61 16.55 -21.68
CA GLY A 338 -5.46 16.78 -22.85
C GLY A 338 -5.44 15.59 -23.83
N SER A 339 -4.26 15.02 -24.11
CA SER A 339 -4.14 13.80 -24.93
C SER A 339 -4.89 12.64 -24.30
N HIS A 340 -4.64 12.36 -23.02
CA HIS A 340 -5.27 11.24 -22.31
C HIS A 340 -6.80 11.38 -22.20
N LEU A 341 -7.32 12.62 -22.06
CA LEU A 341 -8.75 12.89 -22.12
C LEU A 341 -9.35 12.58 -23.50
N LEU A 342 -8.62 12.92 -24.57
CA LEU A 342 -9.03 12.68 -25.95
C LEU A 342 -9.02 11.17 -26.29
N ASP A 343 -8.01 10.44 -25.81
CA ASP A 343 -7.94 8.98 -25.91
C ASP A 343 -9.11 8.29 -25.18
N GLN A 344 -9.43 8.73 -23.96
CA GLN A 344 -10.57 8.23 -23.19
C GLN A 344 -11.91 8.57 -23.83
N TYR A 345 -12.05 9.77 -24.40
CA TYR A 345 -13.24 10.17 -25.14
C TYR A 345 -13.46 9.28 -26.37
N ALA A 346 -12.41 9.07 -27.18
CA ALA A 346 -12.46 8.17 -28.33
C ALA A 346 -12.86 6.74 -27.94
N ALA A 347 -12.26 6.19 -26.89
CA ALA A 347 -12.61 4.87 -26.37
C ALA A 347 -14.08 4.79 -25.91
N ALA A 348 -14.57 5.80 -25.19
CA ALA A 348 -15.97 5.87 -24.75
C ALA A 348 -16.95 5.99 -25.93
N THR A 349 -16.62 6.75 -26.96
CA THR A 349 -17.42 6.82 -28.19
C THR A 349 -17.46 5.46 -28.91
N THR A 350 -16.32 4.78 -29.03
CA THR A 350 -16.26 3.44 -29.66
C THR A 350 -17.07 2.40 -28.87
N THR A 351 -16.99 2.38 -27.54
CA THR A 351 -17.80 1.45 -26.73
C THR A 351 -19.28 1.77 -26.80
N HIS A 352 -19.67 3.04 -26.86
CA HIS A 352 -21.07 3.43 -27.04
C HIS A 352 -21.64 2.92 -28.38
N ILE A 353 -20.92 3.11 -29.50
CA ILE A 353 -21.32 2.61 -30.82
C ILE A 353 -21.48 1.08 -30.81
N TYR A 354 -20.53 0.36 -30.20
CA TYR A 354 -20.59 -1.10 -30.09
C TYR A 354 -21.78 -1.57 -29.23
N VAL A 355 -22.10 -0.88 -28.13
CA VAL A 355 -23.29 -1.18 -27.32
C VAL A 355 -24.57 -0.99 -28.14
N THR A 356 -24.70 0.12 -28.90
CA THR A 356 -25.87 0.35 -29.74
C THR A 356 -26.03 -0.72 -30.84
N GLU A 357 -24.93 -1.19 -31.45
CA GLU A 357 -25.00 -2.30 -32.42
C GLU A 357 -25.48 -3.61 -31.78
N LEU A 358 -25.02 -3.90 -30.55
CA LEU A 358 -25.46 -5.09 -29.81
C LEU A 358 -26.94 -5.02 -29.42
N GLU A 359 -27.45 -3.84 -29.07
CA GLU A 359 -28.87 -3.61 -28.77
C GLU A 359 -29.74 -3.82 -30.02
N ASP A 360 -29.36 -3.25 -31.16
CA ASP A 360 -30.04 -3.46 -32.45
C ASP A 360 -30.05 -4.94 -32.86
N ARG A 361 -28.91 -5.63 -32.71
CA ARG A 361 -28.80 -7.07 -33.01
C ARG A 361 -29.64 -7.92 -32.07
N LEU A 362 -29.68 -7.59 -30.78
CA LEU A 362 -30.54 -8.29 -29.81
C LEU A 362 -32.03 -8.10 -30.16
N PHE A 363 -32.44 -6.88 -30.52
CA PHE A 363 -33.80 -6.59 -30.97
C PHE A 363 -34.17 -7.41 -32.22
N PHE A 364 -33.28 -7.46 -33.22
CA PHE A 364 -33.46 -8.29 -34.41
C PHE A 364 -33.62 -9.79 -34.07
N PHE A 365 -32.74 -10.34 -33.23
CA PHE A 365 -32.84 -11.75 -32.82
C PHE A 365 -34.13 -12.06 -32.05
N GLN A 366 -34.54 -11.19 -31.13
CA GLN A 366 -35.81 -11.34 -30.41
C GLN A 366 -37.01 -11.31 -31.37
N HIS A 367 -37.02 -10.38 -32.33
CA HIS A 367 -38.09 -10.28 -33.31
C HIS A 367 -38.15 -11.51 -34.23
N TYR A 368 -36.99 -12.00 -34.70
CA TYR A 368 -36.89 -13.21 -35.52
C TYR A 368 -37.40 -14.45 -34.76
N MET A 369 -36.92 -14.68 -33.52
CA MET A 369 -37.39 -15.81 -32.71
C MET A 369 -38.88 -15.73 -32.39
N ALA A 370 -39.40 -14.54 -32.08
CA ALA A 370 -40.83 -14.34 -31.84
C ALA A 370 -41.68 -14.63 -33.08
N SER A 371 -41.19 -14.32 -34.29
CA SER A 371 -41.84 -14.71 -35.54
C SER A 371 -41.78 -16.21 -35.79
N ALA A 372 -40.61 -16.83 -35.68
CA ALA A 372 -40.46 -18.28 -35.86
C ALA A 372 -41.31 -19.10 -34.86
N LEU A 373 -41.47 -18.62 -33.63
CA LEU A 373 -42.36 -19.23 -32.63
C LEU A 373 -43.84 -19.09 -33.01
N ARG A 374 -44.27 -17.95 -33.56
CA ARG A 374 -45.63 -17.77 -34.09
C ARG A 374 -45.90 -18.71 -35.27
N ASP A 375 -44.97 -18.81 -36.21
CA ASP A 375 -45.09 -19.68 -37.39
C ASP A 375 -45.12 -21.17 -36.99
N ALA A 376 -44.28 -21.58 -36.03
CA ALA A 376 -44.33 -22.92 -35.47
C ALA A 376 -45.65 -23.20 -34.74
N GLN A 377 -46.21 -22.21 -34.03
CA GLN A 377 -47.49 -22.34 -33.34
C GLN A 377 -48.68 -22.43 -34.31
N THR A 378 -48.70 -21.65 -35.40
CA THR A 378 -49.74 -21.78 -36.43
C THR A 378 -49.67 -23.14 -37.13
N ALA A 379 -48.46 -23.59 -37.52
CA ALA A 379 -48.26 -24.92 -38.10
C ALA A 379 -48.68 -26.06 -37.16
N ALA A 380 -48.46 -25.91 -35.84
CA ALA A 380 -48.92 -26.87 -34.85
C ALA A 380 -50.46 -26.89 -34.70
N VAL A 381 -51.12 -25.74 -34.76
CA VAL A 381 -52.59 -25.64 -34.76
C VAL A 381 -53.17 -26.30 -36.02
N ASP A 382 -52.63 -26.02 -37.19
CA ASP A 382 -53.06 -26.64 -38.46
C ASP A 382 -52.90 -28.17 -38.43
N ALA A 383 -51.77 -28.66 -37.90
CA ALA A 383 -51.55 -30.09 -37.73
C ALA A 383 -52.56 -30.72 -36.75
N HIS A 384 -52.91 -30.02 -35.67
CA HIS A 384 -53.91 -30.48 -34.69
C HIS A 384 -55.32 -30.53 -35.30
N GLN A 385 -55.69 -29.55 -36.13
CA GLN A 385 -56.97 -29.55 -36.85
C GLN A 385 -57.06 -30.70 -37.85
N ARG A 386 -56.00 -30.94 -38.64
CA ARG A 386 -55.93 -32.09 -39.56
C ARG A 386 -56.06 -33.42 -38.82
N LEU A 387 -55.40 -33.54 -37.66
CA LEU A 387 -55.49 -34.73 -36.82
C LEU A 387 -56.90 -34.93 -36.27
N ALA A 388 -57.57 -33.87 -35.80
CA ALA A 388 -58.96 -33.92 -35.34
C ALA A 388 -59.93 -34.36 -36.45
N VAL A 389 -59.77 -33.86 -37.68
CA VAL A 389 -60.55 -34.33 -38.84
C VAL A 389 -60.31 -35.82 -39.08
N SER A 390 -59.05 -36.28 -39.11
CA SER A 390 -58.72 -37.68 -39.35
C SER A 390 -59.23 -38.62 -38.23
N LEU A 391 -59.31 -38.16 -36.98
CA LEU A 391 -59.92 -38.90 -35.88
C LEU A 391 -61.43 -39.02 -36.07
N HIS A 392 -62.11 -37.94 -36.49
CA HIS A 392 -63.55 -37.97 -36.74
C HIS A 392 -63.91 -38.89 -37.92
N GLU A 393 -63.10 -38.88 -38.99
CA GLU A 393 -63.22 -39.85 -40.09
C GLU A 393 -63.03 -41.29 -39.58
N LEU A 394 -62.01 -41.54 -38.75
CA LEU A 394 -61.76 -42.86 -38.16
C LEU A 394 -62.91 -43.33 -37.25
N GLU A 395 -63.53 -42.44 -36.49
CA GLU A 395 -64.72 -42.71 -35.70
C GLU A 395 -65.92 -43.05 -36.58
N ALA A 396 -66.15 -42.30 -37.66
CA ALA A 396 -67.19 -42.62 -38.64
C ALA A 396 -66.96 -43.99 -39.31
N PHE A 397 -65.71 -44.34 -39.65
CA PHE A 397 -65.34 -45.68 -40.15
C PHE A 397 -65.60 -46.78 -39.11
N ARG A 398 -65.28 -46.54 -37.83
CA ARG A 398 -65.56 -47.48 -36.73
C ARG A 398 -67.07 -47.67 -36.53
N GLN A 399 -67.85 -46.60 -36.55
CA GLN A 399 -69.30 -46.64 -36.43
C GLN A 399 -69.91 -47.39 -37.62
N LYS A 400 -69.50 -47.10 -38.85
CA LYS A 400 -69.93 -47.84 -40.04
C LYS A 400 -69.61 -49.34 -39.97
N ARG A 401 -68.45 -49.71 -39.41
CA ARG A 401 -68.11 -51.13 -39.12
C ARG A 401 -69.00 -51.74 -38.05
N HIS A 402 -69.32 -51.00 -36.99
CA HIS A 402 -70.20 -51.45 -35.92
C HIS A 402 -71.63 -51.68 -36.45
N ASP A 403 -72.17 -50.73 -37.22
CA ASP A 403 -73.52 -50.82 -37.77
C ASP A 403 -73.63 -51.89 -38.84
N ALA A 404 -72.60 -52.10 -39.67
CA ALA A 404 -72.53 -53.26 -40.56
C ALA A 404 -72.51 -54.61 -39.80
N LYS A 405 -71.82 -54.68 -38.65
CA LYS A 405 -71.85 -55.87 -37.77
C LYS A 405 -73.23 -56.06 -37.14
N LYS A 406 -73.87 -54.98 -36.69
CA LYS A 406 -75.22 -55.01 -36.08
C LYS A 406 -76.30 -55.38 -37.09
N ALA A 407 -76.19 -54.90 -38.34
CA ALA A 407 -77.10 -55.26 -39.42
C ALA A 407 -77.02 -56.75 -39.75
N ARG A 408 -75.81 -57.32 -39.88
CA ARG A 408 -75.62 -58.78 -40.04
C ARG A 408 -76.23 -59.58 -38.89
N ALA A 409 -76.05 -59.12 -37.65
CA ALA A 409 -76.65 -59.77 -36.47
C ALA A 409 -78.17 -59.59 -36.36
N ALA A 410 -78.79 -58.73 -37.18
CA ALA A 410 -80.23 -58.51 -37.23
C ALA A 410 -80.93 -59.23 -38.39
N GLU A 411 -80.17 -59.78 -39.36
CA GLU A 411 -80.68 -60.72 -40.36
C GLU A 411 -80.54 -62.15 -39.84
N PRO A 412 -81.64 -62.88 -39.57
CA PRO A 412 -81.56 -64.22 -38.96
C PRO A 412 -80.72 -65.21 -39.78
N GLU A 413 -80.81 -65.15 -41.12
CA GLU A 413 -80.05 -66.03 -42.02
C GLU A 413 -78.53 -65.80 -41.98
N LEU A 414 -78.07 -64.65 -41.47
CA LEU A 414 -76.65 -64.36 -41.25
C LEU A 414 -76.25 -64.45 -39.77
N ALA A 415 -77.19 -64.29 -38.84
CA ALA A 415 -76.96 -64.48 -37.41
C ALA A 415 -76.71 -65.95 -37.06
N ASP A 416 -77.46 -66.89 -37.66
CA ASP A 416 -77.23 -68.34 -37.48
C ASP A 416 -75.96 -68.84 -38.18
N ALA A 417 -75.45 -68.10 -39.18
CA ALA A 417 -74.18 -68.41 -39.85
C ALA A 417 -72.94 -68.13 -38.98
N ASP A 418 -73.05 -67.26 -37.97
CA ASP A 418 -72.02 -66.97 -36.95
C ASP A 418 -72.12 -67.94 -35.73
N GLY A 419 -72.67 -69.14 -35.91
CA GLY A 419 -73.07 -70.11 -34.88
C GLY A 419 -72.04 -70.48 -33.78
N VAL A 420 -72.57 -70.57 -32.56
CA VAL A 420 -71.91 -70.75 -31.23
C VAL A 420 -72.26 -72.15 -30.68
N GLU A 421 -71.41 -72.99 -30.05
CA GLU A 421 -70.01 -72.94 -29.57
C GLU A 421 -69.39 -74.39 -29.66
N PRO A 422 -68.22 -74.76 -29.05
CA PRO A 422 -68.26 -75.20 -27.64
C PRO A 422 -66.99 -74.98 -26.78
N SER A 423 -67.23 -74.43 -25.58
CA SER A 423 -66.85 -74.96 -24.26
C SER A 423 -65.39 -74.93 -23.76
N SER A 424 -65.31 -74.45 -22.51
CA SER A 424 -64.34 -74.78 -21.45
C SER A 424 -62.91 -74.18 -21.51
N GLY A 425 -62.71 -73.14 -20.70
CA GLY A 425 -61.39 -72.69 -20.26
C GLY A 425 -61.47 -71.61 -19.16
N PRO A 426 -61.72 -71.96 -17.88
CA PRO A 426 -61.78 -71.00 -16.79
C PRO A 426 -60.45 -70.92 -16.02
N THR A 427 -59.84 -69.73 -15.93
CA THR A 427 -58.98 -69.39 -14.78
C THR A 427 -59.02 -67.91 -14.43
N SER A 428 -59.42 -67.66 -13.20
CA SER A 428 -59.32 -66.37 -12.51
C SER A 428 -57.88 -66.07 -12.06
N SER A 429 -57.58 -64.77 -11.91
CA SER A 429 -56.68 -64.17 -10.90
C SER A 429 -55.24 -64.68 -10.71
N ARG A 430 -54.26 -63.88 -11.15
CA ARG A 430 -53.01 -63.46 -10.44
C ARG A 430 -52.07 -62.76 -11.43
N SER A 431 -51.29 -61.73 -11.11
CA SER A 431 -51.33 -60.68 -10.08
C SER A 431 -50.39 -59.53 -10.54
N PRO A 432 -50.49 -58.30 -10.00
CA PRO A 432 -49.93 -57.11 -10.64
C PRO A 432 -48.57 -56.65 -10.09
N THR A 433 -47.82 -55.88 -10.87
CA THR A 433 -46.93 -54.78 -10.41
C THR A 433 -46.44 -53.95 -11.61
N GLY A 434 -46.20 -52.65 -11.41
CA GLY A 434 -45.69 -51.79 -12.50
C GLY A 434 -46.04 -50.30 -12.41
N ARG A 435 -46.55 -49.80 -11.28
CA ARG A 435 -46.77 -48.36 -11.08
C ARG A 435 -46.59 -47.98 -9.62
N ALA A 436 -45.53 -47.22 -9.34
CA ALA A 436 -45.26 -46.63 -8.03
C ALA A 436 -45.11 -45.11 -8.17
N ALA A 437 -45.98 -44.40 -7.46
CA ALA A 437 -45.75 -43.09 -6.87
C ALA A 437 -45.88 -43.30 -5.33
N PRO A 438 -45.72 -42.32 -4.42
CA PRO A 438 -45.54 -40.87 -4.64
C PRO A 438 -44.56 -40.18 -3.65
N ARG A 439 -44.62 -38.83 -3.62
CA ARG A 439 -44.37 -37.92 -2.47
C ARG A 439 -43.02 -37.94 -1.71
N GLY A 440 -42.33 -36.79 -1.78
CA GLY A 440 -42.46 -35.80 -0.70
C GLY A 440 -41.42 -35.76 0.43
N GLN A 441 -40.46 -34.85 0.27
CA GLN A 441 -39.81 -34.02 1.32
C GLN A 441 -38.88 -34.63 2.40
N SER A 442 -37.63 -34.12 2.35
CA SER A 442 -36.83 -33.62 3.48
C SER A 442 -36.27 -34.58 4.54
N ALA A 443 -34.94 -34.84 4.49
CA ALA A 443 -33.99 -34.44 5.54
C ALA A 443 -32.51 -34.73 5.13
N ALA A 444 -31.62 -33.76 5.39
CA ALA A 444 -30.17 -33.94 5.58
C ALA A 444 -29.90 -33.86 7.13
N PRO A 445 -28.71 -34.16 7.72
CA PRO A 445 -27.36 -33.76 7.26
C PRO A 445 -26.14 -34.65 7.67
N ARG A 446 -24.92 -34.10 7.47
CA ARG A 446 -23.55 -34.55 7.83
C ARG A 446 -22.95 -35.71 6.99
N GLY A 447 -21.73 -35.64 6.44
CA GLY A 447 -20.82 -34.50 6.20
C GLY A 447 -19.31 -34.80 6.36
N THR A 448 -18.51 -34.56 5.31
CA THR A 448 -17.18 -33.90 5.23
C THR A 448 -16.75 -33.90 3.73
N ALA A 449 -16.47 -32.77 3.06
CA ALA A 449 -15.17 -32.04 2.95
C ALA A 449 -14.01 -32.90 2.37
N SER A 450 -13.22 -32.50 1.35
CA SER A 450 -13.01 -31.17 0.71
C SER A 450 -12.30 -31.24 -0.66
N GLN A 451 -12.51 -30.22 -1.53
CA GLN A 451 -11.58 -29.66 -2.57
C GLN A 451 -11.06 -30.56 -3.73
N GLN A 452 -10.62 -30.10 -4.93
CA GLN A 452 -10.75 -28.87 -5.77
C GLN A 452 -10.19 -29.19 -7.21
N HIS A 453 -10.50 -28.36 -8.22
CA HIS A 453 -9.80 -28.10 -9.54
C HIS A 453 -10.48 -28.44 -10.90
N LYS A 454 -10.11 -27.61 -11.90
CA LYS A 454 -10.40 -27.61 -13.36
C LYS A 454 -11.86 -27.28 -13.73
N LEU A 455 -12.23 -26.09 -14.25
CA LEU A 455 -11.61 -25.09 -15.15
C LEU A 455 -11.31 -25.57 -16.60
N LEU A 456 -12.22 -25.15 -17.49
CA LEU A 456 -12.05 -24.53 -18.82
C LEU A 456 -10.81 -24.91 -19.68
N GLY A 457 -11.06 -25.30 -20.95
CA GLY A 457 -10.07 -25.23 -22.03
C GLY A 457 -10.19 -23.93 -22.85
N PRO A 458 -9.71 -23.88 -24.10
CA PRO A 458 -8.35 -24.22 -24.51
C PRO A 458 -7.64 -22.98 -25.09
N ALA A 459 -6.66 -22.42 -24.36
CA ALA A 459 -5.89 -21.24 -24.81
C ALA A 459 -4.43 -21.20 -24.30
N TYR A 460 -3.90 -22.34 -23.84
CA TYR A 460 -2.51 -22.47 -23.40
C TYR A 460 -1.92 -23.78 -23.93
N GLN A 461 -1.11 -23.68 -25.00
CA GLN A 461 -0.12 -24.68 -25.35
C GLN A 461 1.27 -24.10 -25.06
N SER A 462 2.14 -24.92 -24.46
CA SER A 462 3.52 -24.57 -24.17
C SER A 462 4.31 -24.45 -25.47
N ILE A 463 5.00 -23.33 -25.66
CA ILE A 463 5.99 -23.19 -26.74
C ILE A 463 7.28 -23.92 -26.31
N ASP A 464 7.86 -24.69 -27.21
CA ASP A 464 9.07 -25.48 -26.93
C ASP A 464 10.31 -24.57 -26.90
N PRO A 465 11.14 -24.58 -25.82
CA PRO A 465 12.30 -23.70 -25.69
C PRO A 465 13.38 -23.89 -26.77
N ALA A 466 13.38 -24.99 -27.53
CA ALA A 466 14.27 -25.15 -28.70
C ALA A 466 14.01 -24.12 -29.82
N THR A 467 12.82 -23.51 -29.85
CA THR A 467 12.37 -22.60 -30.92
C THR A 467 12.96 -21.18 -30.80
N ILE A 468 13.51 -20.81 -29.64
CA ILE A 468 13.97 -19.44 -29.34
C ILE A 468 15.43 -19.20 -29.83
N ALA A 469 16.15 -20.25 -30.24
CA ALA A 469 17.57 -20.18 -30.54
C ALA A 469 17.94 -19.83 -32.02
N ASN A 470 16.96 -19.63 -32.91
CA ASN A 470 17.18 -19.62 -34.37
C ASN A 470 16.48 -18.49 -35.15
N GLU A 471 16.37 -17.27 -34.61
CA GLU A 471 16.09 -16.07 -35.43
C GLU A 471 17.16 -14.97 -35.23
N PRO A 472 17.60 -14.29 -36.31
CA PRO A 472 18.66 -13.29 -36.27
C PRO A 472 18.18 -11.94 -35.73
N LEU A 473 19.15 -11.14 -35.22
CA LEU A 473 18.97 -9.78 -34.69
C LEU A 473 18.45 -8.77 -35.74
#